data_AF-A0A161PZL8-F1
#
_entry.id   AF-A0A161PZL8-F1
#
_cell.length_a   1.000
_cell.length_b   1.000
_cell.length_c   1.000
_cell.angle_alpha   90.00
_cell.angle_beta   90.00
_cell.angle_gamma   90.00
#
_symmetry.space_group_name_H-M   'P 1'
#
loop_
_entity.id
_entity.type
_entity.pdbx_description
1 polymer ?
#
loop_
_entity_poly.entity_id
_entity_poly.type
_entity_poly.pdbx_seq_one_letter_code
_entity_poly.pdbx_strand_id
1 'polypeptide(L)'
;MFRLRNEVIITIESIPLPWIPKIELYYPDLPQFPMIYINTYVNKQRILACPVAVSYQIGENSCDAIFTVLTNVELSETNKDKIKSELSERIGYSKKISKSDVIDCCNGNEQYIALFTDLWDYIQSSYGEFVPYGKFYEEIFSIIRFVAAWQPKTGRQSEMRMLYNFMSAFGEKIELTEKWSHLEFYAIPNLYDISNNDFSEFPKFSTLESAMRKLFDKYFVKKVKIDGIEFKVMERAWKQNKDSFILNVTDPMFSEGILSESEKLYAETLVDAFNRHAWRAAYFISAYMNIKNDYSMWTKQFFINFYENGNKLKGYSEKVIACFLQQGFLNPEVIPIDTWIKTFYEFPLGIDSNAQFFNMLSKLGKLERIIWLSSQSNKTNMKTFFNILWCQRYGTTGNGELRGINPISCYSCQLKKSCVGVSKKRFTNVKLLNNSSEEDLSTIFAEKPEIAYICLLNNGVPKKCYIRKRDAATLVDEFSGYILTAQNKLSDDLLHKDTITFEEFVFSKNINLK
;
A
#
# COMPACT_ATOMS: atom_id res chain seq x y z
N MET A 1 24.13 17.45 18.97
CA MET A 1 24.37 16.00 18.75
C MET A 1 23.45 15.22 19.68
N PHE A 2 22.61 14.35 19.12
CA PHE A 2 21.61 13.59 19.89
C PHE A 2 22.24 12.35 20.52
N ARG A 3 21.78 11.97 21.72
CA ARG A 3 22.26 10.78 22.46
C ARG A 3 21.08 10.04 23.08
N LEU A 4 20.96 8.73 22.86
CA LEU A 4 19.98 7.89 23.60
C LEU A 4 20.73 7.14 24.70
N ARG A 5 20.71 7.68 25.91
CA ARG A 5 21.45 7.14 27.06
C ARG A 5 20.59 6.29 28.00
N ASN A 6 19.28 6.47 27.95
CA ASN A 6 18.36 5.83 28.86
C ASN A 6 17.75 4.58 28.19
N GLU A 7 17.75 3.46 28.90
CA GLU A 7 17.10 2.22 28.50
C GLU A 7 15.85 2.03 29.36
N VAL A 8 14.68 1.87 28.72
CA VAL A 8 13.39 1.82 29.39
C VAL A 8 12.57 0.64 28.91
N ILE A 9 11.76 0.06 29.80
CA ILE A 9 10.85 -1.04 29.45
C ILE A 9 9.44 -0.49 29.25
N ILE A 10 8.87 -0.80 28.09
CA ILE A 10 7.50 -0.44 27.73
C ILE A 10 6.73 -1.70 27.40
N THR A 11 5.62 -1.94 28.12
CA THR A 11 4.75 -3.09 27.87
C THR A 11 3.48 -2.63 27.15
N ILE A 12 3.18 -3.29 26.02
CA ILE A 12 1.88 -3.20 25.34
C ILE A 12 1.13 -4.51 25.59
N GLU A 13 0.03 -4.41 26.32
CA GLU A 13 -0.71 -5.56 26.84
C GLU A 13 -1.77 -6.05 25.85
N SER A 14 -2.11 -7.34 25.94
CA SER A 14 -3.26 -7.95 25.26
C SER A 14 -3.24 -7.82 23.73
N ILE A 15 -2.07 -8.05 23.13
CA ILE A 15 -1.90 -8.13 21.67
C ILE A 15 -2.34 -9.52 21.17
N PRO A 16 -3.09 -9.63 20.05
CA PRO A 16 -3.41 -10.94 19.48
C PRO A 16 -2.15 -11.76 19.15
N LEU A 17 -2.13 -13.04 19.54
CA LEU A 17 -1.00 -13.95 19.29
C LEU A 17 -0.49 -13.92 17.83
N PRO A 18 -1.36 -13.85 16.80
CA PRO A 18 -0.89 -13.81 15.41
C PRO A 18 -0.07 -12.56 15.06
N TRP A 19 -0.01 -11.53 15.90
CA TRP A 19 0.77 -10.31 15.65
C TRP A 19 2.26 -10.48 15.99
N ILE A 20 2.65 -11.46 16.81
CA ILE A 20 4.05 -11.72 17.19
C ILE A 20 5.02 -11.69 15.99
N PRO A 21 4.79 -12.45 14.90
CA PRO A 21 5.70 -12.44 13.74
C PRO A 21 5.57 -11.19 12.86
N LYS A 22 4.62 -10.28 13.17
CA LYS A 22 4.29 -9.08 12.36
C LYS A 22 4.85 -7.79 12.98
N ILE A 23 5.26 -7.82 14.25
CA ILE A 23 5.96 -6.71 14.90
C ILE A 23 7.44 -6.85 14.56
N GLU A 24 7.87 -6.09 13.56
CA GLU A 24 9.25 -6.11 13.07
C GLU A 24 10.00 -4.87 13.58
N LEU A 25 11.03 -5.07 14.41
CA LEU A 25 11.92 -3.99 14.83
C LEU A 25 12.98 -3.66 13.77
N TYR A 26 13.41 -4.68 13.01
CA TYR A 26 14.47 -4.60 12.01
C TYR A 26 14.05 -5.30 10.74
N TYR A 27 14.56 -4.83 9.60
CA TYR A 27 14.41 -5.53 8.34
C TYR A 27 15.61 -6.48 8.13
N PRO A 28 15.41 -7.75 7.70
CA PRO A 28 16.49 -8.72 7.61
C PRO A 28 17.68 -8.29 6.73
N ASP A 29 17.44 -7.58 5.63
CA ASP A 29 18.51 -7.07 4.75
C ASP A 29 19.15 -5.76 5.26
N LEU A 30 18.68 -5.23 6.39
CA LEU A 30 19.17 -4.01 7.01
C LEU A 30 19.09 -4.11 8.54
N PRO A 31 19.81 -5.07 9.16
CA PRO A 31 19.62 -5.43 10.57
C PRO A 31 20.13 -4.38 11.56
N GLN A 32 20.97 -3.44 11.10
CA GLN A 32 21.53 -2.38 11.95
C GLN A 32 20.65 -1.13 12.01
N PHE A 33 19.60 -1.04 11.19
CA PHE A 33 18.73 0.15 11.11
C PHE A 33 17.36 -0.18 11.73
N PRO A 34 17.04 0.36 12.92
CA PRO A 34 15.73 0.19 13.51
C PRO A 34 14.61 0.80 12.66
N MET A 35 13.51 0.06 12.46
CA MET A 35 12.39 0.50 11.64
C MET A 35 11.36 1.34 12.40
N ILE A 36 11.25 1.16 13.72
CA ILE A 36 10.32 1.92 14.54
C ILE A 36 10.98 3.23 14.97
N TYR A 37 10.47 4.33 14.43
CA TYR A 37 10.99 5.68 14.64
C TYR A 37 10.03 6.51 15.50
N ILE A 38 10.52 6.98 16.66
CA ILE A 38 9.79 7.91 17.55
C ILE A 38 10.59 9.21 17.64
N ASN A 39 10.00 10.29 17.13
CA ASN A 39 10.49 11.66 17.26
C ASN A 39 9.30 12.56 17.54
N THR A 40 9.16 13.00 18.79
CA THR A 40 7.98 13.74 19.25
C THR A 40 8.38 14.76 20.31
N TYR A 41 7.40 15.47 20.88
CA TYR A 41 7.60 16.47 21.90
C TYR A 41 6.66 16.27 23.09
N VAL A 42 7.18 16.54 24.28
CA VAL A 42 6.41 16.72 25.53
C VAL A 42 6.92 17.98 26.19
N ASN A 43 6.03 18.93 26.50
CA ASN A 43 6.40 20.18 27.19
C ASN A 43 7.59 20.91 26.53
N LYS A 44 7.64 20.95 25.18
CA LYS A 44 8.74 21.50 24.36
C LYS A 44 10.08 20.77 24.47
N GLN A 45 10.18 19.68 25.24
CA GLN A 45 11.33 18.78 25.22
C GLN A 45 11.15 17.73 24.11
N ARG A 46 12.17 17.59 23.24
CA ARG A 46 12.19 16.55 22.21
C ARG A 46 12.39 15.18 22.85
N ILE A 47 11.54 14.23 22.48
CA ILE A 47 11.70 12.82 22.76
C ILE A 47 12.07 12.10 21.46
N LEU A 48 13.30 11.61 21.41
CA LEU A 48 13.77 10.63 20.43
C LEU A 48 13.81 9.28 21.12
N ALA A 49 13.12 8.30 20.56
CA ALA A 49 13.12 6.95 21.11
C ALA A 49 13.12 5.88 20.00
N CYS A 50 13.70 4.73 20.33
CA CYS A 50 13.84 3.60 19.42
C CYS A 50 13.75 2.28 20.19
N PRO A 51 12.75 1.41 19.93
CA PRO A 51 12.75 0.06 20.46
C PRO A 51 13.87 -0.76 19.80
N VAL A 52 14.67 -1.43 20.63
CA VAL A 52 15.84 -2.22 20.20
C VAL A 52 15.67 -3.71 20.42
N ALA A 53 14.75 -4.12 21.30
CA ALA A 53 14.38 -5.51 21.53
C ALA A 53 12.89 -5.61 21.91
N VAL A 54 12.30 -6.77 21.64
CA VAL A 54 10.95 -7.13 22.08
C VAL A 54 10.94 -8.58 22.55
N SER A 55 10.34 -8.82 23.72
CA SER A 55 9.99 -10.16 24.20
C SER A 55 8.48 -10.26 24.41
N TYR A 56 7.96 -11.49 24.49
CA TYR A 56 6.53 -11.74 24.58
C TYR A 56 6.21 -12.60 25.80
N GLN A 57 5.27 -12.14 26.62
CA GLN A 57 4.63 -12.96 27.64
C GLN A 57 3.34 -13.54 27.06
N ILE A 58 3.32 -14.85 26.84
CA ILE A 58 2.23 -15.54 26.15
C ILE A 58 1.13 -15.93 27.14
N GLY A 59 -0.09 -15.46 26.88
CA GLY A 59 -1.32 -15.92 27.53
C GLY A 59 -2.08 -16.93 26.66
N GLU A 60 -3.35 -17.19 27.01
CA GLU A 60 -4.18 -18.18 26.30
C GLU A 60 -4.53 -17.76 24.87
N ASN A 61 -5.04 -16.53 24.71
CA ASN A 61 -5.53 -16.00 23.43
C ASN A 61 -4.84 -14.70 22.99
N SER A 62 -3.91 -14.19 23.80
CA SER A 62 -3.20 -12.94 23.58
C SER A 62 -1.79 -12.99 24.20
N CYS A 63 -1.00 -11.96 24.00
CA CYS A 63 0.31 -11.79 24.59
C CYS A 63 0.58 -10.34 24.98
N ASP A 64 1.46 -10.14 25.94
CA ASP A 64 2.01 -8.83 26.27
C ASP A 64 3.37 -8.69 25.59
N ALA A 65 3.53 -7.64 24.78
CA ALA A 65 4.81 -7.31 24.12
C ALA A 65 5.61 -6.35 25.01
N ILE A 66 6.77 -6.82 25.46
CA ILE A 66 7.66 -6.12 26.38
C ILE A 66 8.84 -5.58 25.56
N PHE A 67 8.85 -4.27 25.32
CA PHE A 67 9.87 -3.61 24.52
C PHE A 67 10.97 -3.01 25.38
N THR A 68 12.22 -3.25 25.00
CA THR A 68 13.37 -2.47 25.45
C THR A 68 13.53 -1.28 24.51
N VAL A 69 13.42 -0.07 25.04
CA VAL A 69 13.44 1.18 24.27
C VAL A 69 14.59 2.06 24.73
N LEU A 70 15.38 2.55 23.78
CA LEU A 70 16.38 3.59 24.02
C LEU A 70 15.76 4.96 23.84
N THR A 71 16.09 5.91 24.72
CA THR A 71 15.57 7.28 24.66
C THR A 71 16.56 8.33 25.15
N ASN A 72 16.42 9.58 24.67
CA ASN A 72 17.24 10.72 25.07
C ASN A 72 16.77 11.40 26.36
N VAL A 73 15.55 11.12 26.80
CA VAL A 73 14.95 11.76 28.00
C VAL A 73 15.00 10.83 29.20
N GLU A 74 15.09 11.41 30.40
CA GLU A 74 14.94 10.67 31.64
C GLU A 74 13.49 10.15 31.81
N LEU A 75 13.36 9.04 32.53
CA LEU A 75 12.08 8.39 32.74
C LEU A 75 11.25 9.16 33.79
N SER A 76 10.35 10.00 33.30
CA SER A 76 9.17 10.46 34.04
C SER A 76 7.94 9.68 33.59
N GLU A 77 6.87 9.65 34.40
CA GLU A 77 5.62 8.99 34.01
C GLU A 77 5.07 9.58 32.71
N THR A 78 5.11 10.91 32.57
CA THR A 78 4.68 11.61 31.35
C THR A 78 5.47 11.20 30.11
N ASN A 79 6.79 11.09 30.22
CA ASN A 79 7.63 10.67 29.09
C ASN A 79 7.39 9.19 28.74
N LYS A 80 7.24 8.34 29.74
CA LYS A 80 6.95 6.91 29.57
C LYS A 80 5.61 6.70 28.87
N ASP A 81 4.57 7.40 29.29
CA ASP A 81 3.25 7.35 28.68
C ASP A 81 3.27 7.85 27.24
N LYS A 82 4.01 8.93 26.95
CA LYS A 82 4.16 9.41 25.58
C LYS A 82 4.86 8.38 24.69
N ILE A 83 5.96 7.78 25.16
CA ILE A 83 6.67 6.73 24.42
C ILE A 83 5.76 5.52 24.20
N LYS A 84 5.02 5.09 25.23
CA LYS A 84 4.05 3.97 25.13
C LYS A 84 2.96 4.28 24.10
N SER A 85 2.42 5.49 24.10
CA SER A 85 1.42 5.94 23.13
C SER A 85 1.95 5.95 21.70
N GLU A 86 3.13 6.54 21.46
CA GLU A 86 3.74 6.53 20.13
C GLU A 86 4.07 5.10 19.69
N LEU A 87 4.62 4.25 20.55
CA LEU A 87 4.92 2.86 20.22
C LEU A 87 3.64 2.09 19.85
N SER A 88 2.53 2.33 20.56
CA SER A 88 1.22 1.75 20.27
C SER A 88 0.70 2.16 18.90
N GLU A 89 0.96 3.40 18.48
CA GLU A 89 0.65 3.86 17.12
C GLU A 89 1.53 3.15 16.07
N ARG A 90 2.86 3.07 16.31
CA ARG A 90 3.82 2.48 15.36
C ARG A 90 3.59 1.01 15.09
N ILE A 91 3.09 0.25 16.07
CA ILE A 91 2.72 -1.16 15.89
C ILE A 91 1.26 -1.35 15.47
N GLY A 92 0.47 -0.28 15.32
CA GLY A 92 -0.93 -0.32 14.93
C GLY A 92 -1.88 -0.86 16.01
N TYR A 93 -1.51 -0.77 17.28
CA TYR A 93 -2.35 -1.16 18.40
C TYR A 93 -3.42 -0.11 18.72
N SER A 94 -3.09 1.18 18.61
CA SER A 94 -3.93 2.30 19.07
C SER A 94 -5.30 2.41 18.40
N LYS A 95 -5.40 2.08 17.10
CA LYS A 95 -6.62 2.24 16.30
C LYS A 95 -7.00 0.95 15.58
N LYS A 96 -6.60 -0.20 16.14
CA LYS A 96 -6.81 -1.55 15.61
C LYS A 96 -8.23 -1.76 15.08
N ILE A 97 -8.36 -2.52 14.00
CA ILE A 97 -9.60 -2.69 13.24
C ILE A 97 -10.29 -3.95 13.73
N SER A 98 -11.58 -3.86 14.07
CA SER A 98 -12.46 -5.00 14.35
C SER A 98 -13.36 -5.33 13.15
N LYS A 99 -14.12 -6.44 13.22
CA LYS A 99 -15.17 -6.76 12.22
C LYS A 99 -16.20 -5.63 12.07
N SER A 100 -16.62 -5.05 13.19
CA SER A 100 -17.62 -3.97 13.20
C SER A 100 -17.12 -2.73 12.47
N ASP A 101 -15.84 -2.36 12.66
CA ASP A 101 -15.25 -1.24 11.93
C ASP A 101 -15.34 -1.42 10.41
N VAL A 102 -15.12 -2.64 9.91
CA VAL A 102 -15.18 -2.94 8.47
C VAL A 102 -16.60 -2.89 7.94
N ILE A 103 -17.56 -3.41 8.71
CA ILE A 103 -18.99 -3.34 8.36
C ILE A 103 -19.45 -1.88 8.30
N ASP A 104 -19.05 -1.05 9.25
CA ASP A 104 -19.37 0.39 9.26
C ASP A 104 -18.86 1.10 8.00
N CYS A 105 -17.71 0.69 7.44
CA CYS A 105 -17.16 1.26 6.20
C CYS A 105 -18.12 1.10 5.01
N CYS A 106 -19.04 0.13 5.06
CA CYS A 106 -19.97 -0.19 3.98
C CYS A 106 -21.19 0.75 3.91
N ASN A 107 -21.34 1.68 4.88
CA ASN A 107 -22.44 2.66 4.93
C ASN A 107 -23.85 2.04 4.77
N GLY A 108 -24.07 0.85 5.34
CA GLY A 108 -25.36 0.14 5.26
C GLY A 108 -25.62 -0.59 3.94
N ASN A 109 -24.65 -0.67 3.02
CA ASN A 109 -24.81 -1.47 1.81
C ASN A 109 -24.70 -2.97 2.10
N GLU A 110 -25.84 -3.66 2.13
CA GLU A 110 -25.97 -5.09 2.46
C GLU A 110 -25.08 -6.02 1.61
N GLN A 111 -24.87 -5.70 0.33
CA GLN A 111 -24.03 -6.54 -0.55
C GLN A 111 -22.55 -6.45 -0.15
N TYR A 112 -22.08 -5.25 0.20
CA TYR A 112 -20.71 -5.06 0.68
C TYR A 112 -20.52 -5.60 2.08
N ILE A 113 -21.52 -5.43 2.96
CA ILE A 113 -21.52 -6.02 4.31
C ILE A 113 -21.38 -7.54 4.23
N ALA A 114 -22.14 -8.21 3.36
CA ALA A 114 -22.03 -9.66 3.17
C ALA A 114 -20.63 -10.07 2.71
N LEU A 115 -20.06 -9.41 1.70
CA LEU A 115 -18.72 -9.73 1.20
C LEU A 115 -17.64 -9.53 2.27
N PHE A 116 -17.65 -8.39 2.97
CA PHE A 116 -16.66 -8.10 4.00
C PHE A 116 -16.84 -8.97 5.25
N THR A 117 -18.06 -9.39 5.55
CA THR A 117 -18.34 -10.36 6.63
C THR A 117 -17.69 -11.71 6.32
N ASP A 118 -17.88 -12.24 5.11
CA ASP A 118 -17.25 -13.50 4.70
C ASP A 118 -15.73 -13.37 4.62
N LEU A 119 -15.23 -12.25 4.07
CA LEU A 119 -13.79 -11.99 3.98
C LEU A 119 -13.13 -11.91 5.37
N TRP A 120 -13.84 -11.33 6.35
CA TRP A 120 -13.33 -11.16 7.70
C TRP A 120 -12.99 -12.49 8.36
N ASP A 121 -13.75 -13.55 8.11
CA ASP A 121 -13.49 -14.86 8.73
C ASP A 121 -12.10 -15.40 8.33
N TYR A 122 -11.65 -15.13 7.10
CA TYR A 122 -10.28 -15.43 6.65
C TYR A 122 -9.25 -14.54 7.33
N ILE A 123 -9.53 -13.24 7.45
CA ILE A 123 -8.65 -12.28 8.14
C ILE A 123 -8.46 -12.65 9.60
N GLN A 124 -9.55 -12.92 10.32
CA GLN A 124 -9.56 -13.27 11.73
C GLN A 124 -8.73 -14.51 12.01
N SER A 125 -8.77 -15.51 11.14
CA SER A 125 -7.96 -16.73 11.28
C SER A 125 -6.44 -16.48 11.30
N SER A 126 -5.97 -15.38 10.70
CA SER A 126 -4.54 -15.09 10.49
C SER A 126 -4.03 -13.87 11.25
N TYR A 127 -4.92 -13.03 11.75
CA TYR A 127 -4.62 -11.80 12.48
C TYR A 127 -5.24 -11.77 13.89
N GLY A 128 -6.19 -12.64 14.20
CA GLY A 128 -6.98 -12.61 15.43
C GLY A 128 -8.19 -11.68 15.31
N GLU A 129 -8.82 -11.35 16.43
CA GLU A 129 -10.02 -10.50 16.48
C GLU A 129 -9.78 -9.06 16.00
N PHE A 130 -8.52 -8.65 15.88
CA PHE A 130 -8.14 -7.31 15.46
C PHE A 130 -7.02 -7.33 14.42
N VAL A 131 -7.05 -6.35 13.52
CA VAL A 131 -5.99 -6.07 12.55
C VAL A 131 -5.23 -4.79 12.95
N PRO A 132 -3.89 -4.73 12.82
CA PRO A 132 -3.12 -3.54 13.14
C PRO A 132 -3.53 -2.32 12.31
N TYR A 133 -3.80 -1.21 13.00
CA TYR A 133 -4.05 0.11 12.40
C TYR A 133 -3.71 1.24 13.37
N GLY A 134 -3.05 2.28 12.85
CA GLY A 134 -2.56 3.41 13.63
C GLY A 134 -1.60 4.26 12.79
N LYS A 135 -1.01 5.26 13.44
CA LYS A 135 0.06 6.07 12.85
C LYS A 135 1.36 5.28 12.86
N PHE A 136 1.53 4.43 11.86
CA PHE A 136 2.66 3.52 11.72
C PHE A 136 4.01 4.24 11.63
N TYR A 137 4.02 5.50 11.21
CA TYR A 137 5.24 6.29 11.01
C TYR A 137 5.05 7.73 11.51
N GLU A 138 6.12 8.36 11.96
CA GLU A 138 6.14 9.82 12.13
C GLU A 138 5.97 10.51 10.78
N GLU A 139 5.38 11.71 10.75
CA GLU A 139 4.94 12.42 9.55
C GLU A 139 6.04 12.60 8.51
N ILE A 140 7.19 13.17 8.88
CA ILE A 140 8.27 13.45 7.93
C ILE A 140 8.96 12.17 7.52
N PHE A 141 9.19 11.27 8.48
CA PHE A 141 9.71 9.93 8.23
C PHE A 141 8.82 9.16 7.22
N SER A 142 7.50 9.30 7.33
CA SER A 142 6.53 8.64 6.46
C SER A 142 6.62 9.14 5.02
N ILE A 143 6.83 10.45 4.80
CA ILE A 143 7.00 11.03 3.46
C ILE A 143 8.23 10.39 2.79
N ILE A 144 9.37 10.34 3.49
CA ILE A 144 10.62 9.74 2.99
C ILE A 144 10.39 8.27 2.63
N ARG A 145 9.79 7.51 3.55
CA ARG A 145 9.52 6.09 3.38
C ARG A 145 8.62 5.82 2.18
N PHE A 146 7.53 6.57 2.00
CA PHE A 146 6.59 6.30 0.92
C PHE A 146 7.07 6.81 -0.44
N VAL A 147 7.92 7.83 -0.49
CA VAL A 147 8.69 8.15 -1.70
C VAL A 147 9.61 6.98 -2.09
N ALA A 148 10.29 6.38 -1.11
CA ALA A 148 11.08 5.16 -1.34
C ALA A 148 10.22 3.95 -1.76
N ALA A 149 8.98 3.85 -1.30
CA ALA A 149 8.06 2.78 -1.68
C ALA A 149 7.44 2.95 -3.08
N TRP A 150 7.72 4.06 -3.78
CA TRP A 150 7.19 4.30 -5.12
C TRP A 150 8.00 3.53 -6.18
N GLN A 151 7.39 2.49 -6.75
CA GLN A 151 7.95 1.61 -7.79
C GLN A 151 9.39 1.10 -7.50
N PRO A 152 9.67 0.52 -6.32
CA PRO A 152 11.00 0.01 -6.01
C PRO A 152 11.33 -1.23 -6.86
N LYS A 153 12.53 -1.30 -7.43
CA LYS A 153 12.95 -2.38 -8.35
C LYS A 153 12.87 -3.76 -7.71
N THR A 154 13.29 -3.90 -6.45
CA THR A 154 13.30 -5.17 -5.69
C THR A 154 12.28 -5.16 -4.54
N GLY A 155 11.18 -4.41 -4.68
CA GLY A 155 10.15 -4.35 -3.64
C GLY A 155 10.65 -3.74 -2.33
N ARG A 156 10.24 -4.35 -1.20
CA ARG A 156 10.51 -3.87 0.17
C ARG A 156 12.00 -3.71 0.47
N GLN A 157 12.86 -4.56 -0.11
CA GLN A 157 14.31 -4.45 0.08
C GLN A 157 14.86 -3.11 -0.45
N SER A 158 14.48 -2.71 -1.66
CA SER A 158 14.91 -1.43 -2.22
C SER A 158 14.26 -0.24 -1.52
N GLU A 159 13.03 -0.38 -1.01
CA GLU A 159 12.37 0.63 -0.18
C GLU A 159 13.20 0.91 1.08
N MET A 160 13.53 -0.13 1.86
CA MET A 160 14.27 0.02 3.12
C MET A 160 15.67 0.59 2.91
N ARG A 161 16.38 0.19 1.84
CA ARG A 161 17.71 0.75 1.51
C ARG A 161 17.64 2.24 1.15
N MET A 162 16.65 2.68 0.38
CA MET A 162 16.49 4.10 0.04
C MET A 162 16.12 4.94 1.28
N LEU A 163 15.25 4.40 2.14
CA LEU A 163 14.94 5.03 3.43
C LEU A 163 16.20 5.21 4.27
N TYR A 164 17.01 4.17 4.43
CA TYR A 164 18.29 4.26 5.13
C TYR A 164 19.25 5.25 4.49
N ASN A 165 19.42 5.21 3.17
CA ASN A 165 20.32 6.12 2.45
C ASN A 165 19.92 7.59 2.67
N PHE A 166 18.61 7.88 2.68
CA PHE A 166 18.13 9.22 3.00
C PHE A 166 18.46 9.59 4.44
N MET A 167 18.10 8.72 5.40
CA MET A 167 18.29 8.98 6.83
C MET A 167 19.77 9.14 7.19
N SER A 168 20.67 8.39 6.56
CA SER A 168 22.11 8.48 6.81
C SER A 168 22.76 9.70 6.15
N ALA A 169 22.31 10.09 4.95
CA ALA A 169 22.81 11.26 4.25
C ALA A 169 22.37 12.58 4.91
N PHE A 170 21.10 12.68 5.30
CA PHE A 170 20.47 13.94 5.70
C PHE A 170 20.08 14.02 7.18
N GLY A 171 20.11 12.89 7.89
CA GLY A 171 19.87 12.84 9.32
C GLY A 171 21.13 13.00 10.15
N GLU A 172 20.94 13.47 11.37
CA GLU A 172 21.97 13.56 12.39
C GLU A 172 22.12 12.21 13.08
N LYS A 173 23.31 11.59 12.99
CA LYS A 173 23.56 10.29 13.61
C LYS A 173 23.42 10.42 15.13
N ILE A 174 22.62 9.54 15.71
CA ILE A 174 22.35 9.51 17.13
C ILE A 174 23.38 8.60 17.80
N GLU A 175 24.00 9.10 18.87
CA GLU A 175 24.92 8.32 19.70
C GLU A 175 24.13 7.37 20.59
N LEU A 176 24.39 6.07 20.46
CA LEU A 176 23.80 5.02 21.29
C LEU A 176 24.82 4.56 22.35
N THR A 177 24.34 3.93 23.41
CA THR A 177 25.22 3.35 24.43
C THR A 177 26.07 2.22 23.84
N GLU A 178 27.19 1.89 24.49
CA GLU A 178 28.15 0.88 24.01
C GLU A 178 27.49 -0.47 23.68
N LYS A 179 26.56 -0.92 24.53
CA LYS A 179 25.73 -2.12 24.35
C LYS A 179 25.02 -2.16 23.00
N TRP A 180 24.59 -1.01 22.48
CA TRP A 180 23.80 -0.86 21.26
C TRP A 180 24.56 -0.12 20.14
N SER A 181 25.88 0.02 20.27
CA SER A 181 26.74 0.77 19.34
C SER A 181 26.83 0.21 17.92
N HIS A 182 26.41 -1.04 17.73
CA HIS A 182 26.33 -1.72 16.43
C HIS A 182 25.12 -1.26 15.58
N LEU A 183 24.18 -0.52 16.16
CA LEU A 183 23.01 0.02 15.48
C LEU A 183 23.30 1.42 14.90
N GLU A 184 22.62 1.75 13.82
CA GLU A 184 22.65 3.07 13.19
C GLU A 184 21.27 3.71 13.24
N PHE A 185 21.18 4.85 13.94
CA PHE A 185 19.93 5.58 14.11
C PHE A 185 20.17 7.07 13.84
N TYR A 186 19.23 7.73 13.18
CA TYR A 186 19.40 9.09 12.68
C TYR A 186 18.19 9.95 13.00
N ALA A 187 18.41 11.17 13.47
CA ALA A 187 17.37 12.15 13.72
C ALA A 187 17.18 13.06 12.49
N ILE A 188 15.93 13.34 12.14
CA ILE A 188 15.54 14.39 11.17
C ILE A 188 14.56 15.35 11.87
N PRO A 189 14.34 16.57 11.34
CA PRO A 189 13.28 17.44 11.83
C PRO A 189 11.91 16.74 11.74
N ASN A 190 11.07 16.92 12.75
CA ASN A 190 9.67 16.48 12.69
C ASN A 190 8.74 17.65 12.28
N LEU A 191 7.43 17.40 12.26
CA LEU A 191 6.46 18.42 11.88
C LEU A 191 6.50 19.68 12.76
N TYR A 192 6.82 19.56 14.05
CA TYR A 192 6.93 20.71 14.95
C TYR A 192 8.12 21.60 14.57
N ASP A 193 9.27 21.01 14.28
CA ASP A 193 10.47 21.73 13.83
C ASP A 193 10.19 22.54 12.56
N ILE A 194 9.59 21.87 11.58
CA ILE A 194 9.27 22.46 10.27
C ILE A 194 8.25 23.58 10.39
N SER A 195 7.22 23.40 11.23
CA SER A 195 6.19 24.42 11.45
C SER A 195 6.75 25.68 12.11
N ASN A 196 7.74 25.53 12.99
CA ASN A 196 8.44 26.65 13.62
C ASN A 196 9.61 27.20 12.80
N ASN A 197 9.92 26.56 11.66
CA ASN A 197 11.08 26.87 10.83
C ASN A 197 12.40 26.86 11.62
N ASP A 198 12.53 25.93 12.57
CA ASP A 198 13.72 25.75 13.40
C ASP A 198 14.46 24.47 13.00
N PHE A 199 15.63 24.66 12.40
CA PHE A 199 16.53 23.58 11.98
C PHE A 199 17.87 23.64 12.72
N SER A 200 17.95 24.36 13.84
CA SER A 200 19.20 24.57 14.58
C SER A 200 19.88 23.27 15.02
N GLU A 201 19.09 22.23 15.33
CA GLU A 201 19.60 20.90 15.68
C GLU A 201 19.90 20.00 14.47
N PHE A 202 19.58 20.42 13.24
CA PHE A 202 19.65 19.60 12.02
C PHE A 202 20.39 20.30 10.86
N PRO A 203 21.69 20.61 11.01
CA PRO A 203 22.47 21.34 10.01
C PRO A 203 22.50 20.64 8.63
N LYS A 204 22.53 19.30 8.57
CA LYS A 204 22.46 18.58 7.30
C LYS A 204 21.12 18.80 6.61
N PHE A 205 20.03 18.61 7.35
CA PHE A 205 18.70 18.81 6.80
C PHE A 205 18.45 20.27 6.43
N SER A 206 18.98 21.24 7.17
CA SER A 206 18.93 22.67 6.85
C SER A 206 19.57 22.98 5.48
N THR A 207 20.73 22.36 5.19
CA THR A 207 21.38 22.49 3.88
C THR A 207 20.53 21.87 2.77
N LEU A 208 19.95 20.68 3.02
CA LEU A 208 19.02 20.05 2.09
C LEU A 208 17.80 20.94 1.83
N GLU A 209 17.19 21.50 2.88
CA GLU A 209 16.02 22.37 2.81
C GLU A 209 16.28 23.58 1.90
N SER A 210 17.42 24.25 2.09
CA SER A 210 17.84 25.38 1.24
C SER A 210 17.95 24.97 -0.23
N ALA A 211 18.62 23.85 -0.52
CA ALA A 211 18.74 23.34 -1.88
C ALA A 211 17.37 22.99 -2.49
N MET A 212 16.50 22.31 -1.73
CA MET A 212 15.15 21.95 -2.16
C MET A 212 14.30 23.19 -2.44
N ARG A 213 14.41 24.24 -1.61
CA ARG A 213 13.66 25.49 -1.79
C ARG A 213 14.02 26.15 -3.11
N LYS A 214 15.32 26.25 -3.41
CA LYS A 214 15.82 26.80 -4.67
C LYS A 214 15.37 25.99 -5.89
N LEU A 215 15.41 24.65 -5.79
CA LEU A 215 14.87 23.77 -6.83
C LEU A 215 13.36 23.96 -7.02
N PHE A 216 12.62 24.06 -5.92
CA PHE A 216 11.18 24.26 -5.94
C PHE A 216 10.81 25.59 -6.62
N ASP A 217 11.46 26.69 -6.21
CA ASP A 217 11.19 28.00 -6.79
C ASP A 217 11.58 28.12 -8.27
N LYS A 218 12.66 27.44 -8.71
CA LYS A 218 13.09 27.44 -10.12
C LYS A 218 12.21 26.56 -11.01
N TYR A 219 11.82 25.36 -10.56
CA TYR A 219 11.19 24.35 -11.43
C TYR A 219 9.69 24.14 -11.19
N PHE A 220 9.16 24.47 -10.02
CA PHE A 220 7.74 24.30 -9.68
C PHE A 220 6.99 25.63 -9.84
N VAL A 221 6.97 26.15 -11.07
CA VAL A 221 6.48 27.51 -11.36
C VAL A 221 5.02 27.55 -11.81
N LYS A 222 4.49 26.43 -12.33
CA LYS A 222 3.10 26.38 -12.80
C LYS A 222 2.17 26.23 -11.60
N LYS A 223 1.09 27.02 -11.56
CA LYS A 223 0.10 26.96 -10.48
C LYS A 223 -1.09 26.11 -10.90
N VAL A 224 -1.50 25.19 -10.04
CA VAL A 224 -2.74 24.40 -10.18
C VAL A 224 -3.54 24.61 -8.91
N LYS A 225 -4.78 25.08 -9.02
CA LYS A 225 -5.66 25.29 -7.88
C LYS A 225 -6.63 24.12 -7.75
N ILE A 226 -6.71 23.52 -6.57
CA ILE A 226 -7.68 22.48 -6.21
C ILE A 226 -8.40 22.97 -4.95
N ASP A 227 -9.71 23.15 -5.02
CA ASP A 227 -10.57 23.57 -3.89
C ASP A 227 -10.03 24.74 -3.06
N GLY A 228 -9.44 25.74 -3.70
CA GLY A 228 -8.87 26.89 -2.99
C GLY A 228 -7.36 26.79 -2.72
N ILE A 229 -6.81 25.60 -2.60
CA ILE A 229 -5.37 25.36 -2.34
C ILE A 229 -4.58 25.45 -3.64
N GLU A 230 -3.53 26.26 -3.66
CA GLU A 230 -2.62 26.40 -4.79
C GLU A 230 -1.44 25.43 -4.66
N PHE A 231 -1.27 24.57 -5.67
CA PHE A 231 -0.11 23.71 -5.85
C PHE A 231 0.81 24.29 -6.90
N LYS A 232 2.07 24.51 -6.52
CA LYS A 232 3.17 24.81 -7.44
C LYS A 232 3.67 23.50 -8.04
N VAL A 233 3.57 23.34 -9.36
CA VAL A 233 3.87 22.11 -10.10
C VAL A 233 4.90 22.37 -11.19
N MET A 234 5.55 21.31 -11.64
CA MET A 234 6.53 21.41 -12.72
C MET A 234 5.83 21.61 -14.07
N GLU A 235 6.41 22.42 -14.96
CA GLU A 235 5.91 22.51 -16.34
C GLU A 235 6.19 21.20 -17.10
N ARG A 236 7.40 20.67 -16.92
CA ARG A 236 7.88 19.39 -17.46
C ARG A 236 8.59 18.62 -16.36
N ALA A 237 8.33 17.32 -16.26
CA ALA A 237 9.05 16.47 -15.33
C ALA A 237 10.54 16.40 -15.73
N TRP A 238 11.43 16.29 -14.75
CA TRP A 238 12.84 16.00 -15.00
C TRP A 238 13.00 14.68 -15.76
N LYS A 239 14.17 14.45 -16.35
CA LYS A 239 14.52 13.08 -16.79
C LYS A 239 14.75 12.21 -15.55
N GLN A 240 14.41 10.92 -15.64
CA GLN A 240 14.42 10.05 -14.46
C GLN A 240 15.83 9.79 -13.92
N ASN A 241 16.84 9.65 -14.79
CA ASN A 241 18.19 9.28 -14.37
C ASN A 241 18.97 10.48 -13.79
N LYS A 242 19.92 10.16 -12.89
CA LYS A 242 20.77 11.14 -12.21
C LYS A 242 21.62 11.98 -13.16
N ASP A 243 22.28 11.40 -14.16
CA ASP A 243 23.20 12.15 -15.02
C ASP A 243 22.48 13.25 -15.78
N SER A 244 21.25 12.97 -16.25
CA SER A 244 20.40 13.98 -16.86
C SER A 244 19.91 15.02 -15.86
N PHE A 245 19.69 14.65 -14.59
CA PHE A 245 19.38 15.63 -13.55
C PHE A 245 20.57 16.56 -13.32
N ILE A 246 21.79 16.04 -13.23
CA ILE A 246 22.99 16.86 -13.07
C ILE A 246 23.14 17.86 -14.23
N LEU A 247 23.21 17.34 -15.45
CA LEU A 247 23.48 18.14 -16.65
C LEU A 247 22.41 19.21 -16.93
N ASN A 248 21.13 18.93 -16.61
CA ASN A 248 20.03 19.81 -16.99
C ASN A 248 19.41 20.58 -15.81
N VAL A 249 19.80 20.27 -14.57
CA VAL A 249 19.20 20.86 -13.35
C VAL A 249 20.28 21.50 -12.49
N THR A 250 21.18 20.71 -11.90
CA THR A 250 22.11 21.23 -10.89
C THR A 250 23.31 21.96 -11.50
N ASP A 251 23.86 21.48 -12.63
CA ASP A 251 24.98 22.15 -13.32
C ASP A 251 24.61 23.57 -13.80
N PRO A 252 23.45 23.79 -14.48
CA PRO A 252 23.04 25.13 -14.87
C PRO A 252 22.81 26.04 -13.66
N MET A 253 22.11 25.57 -12.62
CA MET A 253 21.84 26.39 -11.43
C MET A 253 23.09 26.74 -10.65
N PHE A 254 24.08 25.84 -10.60
CA PHE A 254 25.38 26.13 -9.99
C PHE A 254 26.18 27.14 -10.81
N SER A 255 26.21 26.97 -12.14
CA SER A 255 26.89 27.90 -13.05
C SER A 255 26.29 29.31 -13.05
N GLU A 256 24.97 29.41 -12.82
CA GLU A 256 24.23 30.67 -12.62
C GLU A 256 24.44 31.27 -11.22
N GLY A 257 25.15 30.59 -10.31
CA GLY A 257 25.35 31.04 -8.93
C GLY A 257 24.11 30.93 -8.04
N ILE A 258 23.07 30.21 -8.47
CA ILE A 258 21.84 30.01 -7.70
C ILE A 258 22.08 29.01 -6.57
N LEU A 259 22.73 27.89 -6.88
CA LEU A 259 23.15 26.90 -5.89
C LEU A 259 24.59 27.17 -5.45
N SER A 260 24.85 27.07 -4.15
CA SER A 260 26.22 26.91 -3.65
C SER A 260 26.75 25.50 -3.98
N GLU A 261 28.06 25.29 -3.79
CA GLU A 261 28.67 23.97 -3.95
C GLU A 261 28.04 22.93 -3.00
N SER A 262 27.79 23.31 -1.75
CA SER A 262 27.15 22.42 -0.77
C SER A 262 25.70 22.09 -1.15
N GLU A 263 24.93 23.07 -1.61
CA GLU A 263 23.54 22.86 -2.03
C GLU A 263 23.44 22.01 -3.30
N LYS A 264 24.37 22.22 -4.25
CA LYS A 264 24.50 21.37 -5.45
C LYS A 264 24.72 19.91 -5.02
N LEU A 265 25.71 19.66 -4.16
CA LEU A 265 26.03 18.33 -3.67
C LEU A 265 24.81 17.67 -2.98
N TYR A 266 24.09 18.42 -2.14
CA TYR A 266 22.91 17.91 -1.43
C TYR A 266 21.73 17.61 -2.37
N ALA A 267 21.51 18.45 -3.38
CA ALA A 267 20.50 18.20 -4.42
C ALA A 267 20.80 16.91 -5.20
N GLU A 268 22.06 16.66 -5.54
CA GLU A 268 22.46 15.43 -6.25
C GLU A 268 22.41 14.20 -5.34
N THR A 269 22.83 14.35 -4.08
CA THR A 269 22.75 13.31 -3.06
C THR A 269 21.30 12.91 -2.78
N LEU A 270 20.34 13.85 -2.88
CA LEU A 270 18.92 13.54 -2.73
C LEU A 270 18.44 12.57 -3.82
N VAL A 271 18.90 12.77 -5.05
CA VAL A 271 18.62 11.86 -6.16
C VAL A 271 19.28 10.50 -5.94
N ASP A 272 20.50 10.47 -5.42
CA ASP A 272 21.18 9.22 -5.04
C ASP A 272 20.44 8.44 -3.95
N ALA A 273 20.02 9.12 -2.88
CA ALA A 273 19.29 8.53 -1.76
C ALA A 273 18.03 7.80 -2.23
N PHE A 274 17.37 8.32 -3.26
CA PHE A 274 16.22 7.69 -3.92
C PHE A 274 16.57 6.83 -5.14
N ASN A 275 17.73 6.18 -5.10
CA ASN A 275 18.21 5.21 -6.09
C ASN A 275 18.38 5.82 -7.49
N ARG A 276 19.06 6.98 -7.54
CA ARG A 276 19.41 7.72 -8.76
C ARG A 276 18.20 8.09 -9.62
N HIS A 277 17.05 8.33 -8.98
CA HIS A 277 15.76 8.57 -9.64
C HIS A 277 15.20 9.96 -9.34
N ALA A 278 15.38 10.91 -10.26
CA ALA A 278 15.05 12.31 -10.06
C ALA A 278 13.55 12.57 -9.81
N TRP A 279 12.63 11.75 -10.34
CA TRP A 279 11.20 11.92 -10.02
C TRP A 279 10.88 11.66 -8.54
N ARG A 280 11.57 10.72 -7.89
CA ARG A 280 11.37 10.48 -6.45
C ARG A 280 11.84 11.67 -5.62
N ALA A 281 12.98 12.25 -6.00
CA ALA A 281 13.44 13.51 -5.41
C ALA A 281 12.41 14.63 -5.62
N ALA A 282 11.83 14.76 -6.82
CA ALA A 282 10.75 15.72 -7.07
C ALA A 282 9.53 15.47 -6.18
N TYR A 283 9.09 14.21 -6.02
CA TYR A 283 7.97 13.83 -5.14
C TYR A 283 8.24 14.18 -3.68
N PHE A 284 9.47 13.96 -3.21
CA PHE A 284 9.87 14.37 -1.87
C PHE A 284 9.86 15.89 -1.70
N ILE A 285 10.50 16.64 -2.62
CA ILE A 285 10.53 18.11 -2.61
C ILE A 285 9.11 18.66 -2.60
N SER A 286 8.23 18.16 -3.48
CA SER A 286 6.87 18.64 -3.58
C SER A 286 6.07 18.33 -2.31
N ALA A 287 6.18 17.13 -1.76
CA ALA A 287 5.48 16.75 -0.54
C ALA A 287 5.97 17.59 0.66
N TYR A 288 7.28 17.77 0.79
CA TYR A 288 7.88 18.57 1.85
C TYR A 288 7.47 20.05 1.75
N MET A 289 7.58 20.66 0.57
CA MET A 289 7.29 22.10 0.40
C MET A 289 5.80 22.42 0.60
N ASN A 290 4.89 21.46 0.35
CA ASN A 290 3.46 21.63 0.57
C ASN A 290 2.99 21.25 1.97
N ILE A 291 3.88 20.84 2.87
CA ILE A 291 3.49 20.51 4.25
C ILE A 291 2.84 21.71 4.97
N LYS A 292 3.17 22.94 4.53
CA LYS A 292 2.56 24.19 5.00
C LYS A 292 1.08 24.33 4.67
N ASN A 293 0.56 23.51 3.74
CA ASN A 293 -0.87 23.42 3.43
C ASN A 293 -1.64 22.49 4.38
N ASP A 294 -1.02 22.11 5.50
CA ASP A 294 -1.54 21.28 6.59
C ASP A 294 -2.27 20.01 6.11
N TYR A 295 -1.48 18.99 5.82
CA TYR A 295 -1.96 17.67 5.45
C TYR A 295 -2.94 17.05 6.45
N SER A 296 -2.92 17.44 7.73
CA SER A 296 -3.82 16.92 8.74
C SER A 296 -5.27 17.41 8.55
N MET A 297 -5.46 18.53 7.85
CA MET A 297 -6.78 19.12 7.60
C MET A 297 -7.47 18.60 6.33
N TRP A 298 -6.84 17.70 5.59
CA TRP A 298 -7.39 17.20 4.34
C TRP A 298 -8.65 16.40 4.58
N THR A 299 -9.78 16.94 4.11
CA THR A 299 -11.06 16.23 4.13
C THR A 299 -11.09 15.15 3.06
N LYS A 300 -12.02 14.20 3.20
CA LYS A 300 -12.29 13.20 2.17
C LYS A 300 -12.56 13.84 0.80
N GLN A 301 -13.42 14.87 0.76
CA GLN A 301 -13.79 15.53 -0.49
C GLN A 301 -12.58 16.20 -1.15
N PHE A 302 -11.75 16.88 -0.35
CA PHE A 302 -10.52 17.47 -0.84
C PHE A 302 -9.57 16.41 -1.41
N PHE A 303 -9.40 15.29 -0.70
CA PHE A 303 -8.57 14.18 -1.16
C PHE A 303 -9.05 13.60 -2.50
N ILE A 304 -10.37 13.40 -2.67
CA ILE A 304 -10.95 12.93 -3.93
C ILE A 304 -10.61 13.90 -5.07
N ASN A 305 -10.87 15.19 -4.86
CA ASN A 305 -10.62 16.22 -5.87
C ASN A 305 -9.13 16.33 -6.19
N PHE A 306 -8.25 16.20 -5.19
CA PHE A 306 -6.81 16.13 -5.37
C PHE A 306 -6.40 14.92 -6.24
N TYR A 307 -6.92 13.74 -5.91
CA TYR A 307 -6.60 12.50 -6.61
C TYR A 307 -7.06 12.53 -8.08
N GLU A 308 -8.25 13.07 -8.34
CA GLU A 308 -8.80 13.22 -9.71
C GLU A 308 -8.03 14.24 -10.57
N ASN A 309 -7.37 15.22 -9.93
CA ASN A 309 -6.54 16.22 -10.61
C ASN A 309 -5.05 15.82 -10.69
N GLY A 310 -4.69 14.63 -10.24
CA GLY A 310 -3.30 14.19 -10.12
C GLY A 310 -2.48 14.24 -11.41
N ASN A 311 -3.10 13.96 -12.56
CA ASN A 311 -2.46 14.08 -13.87
C ASN A 311 -2.00 15.53 -14.22
N LYS A 312 -2.52 16.55 -13.52
CA LYS A 312 -2.10 17.96 -13.65
C LYS A 312 -0.92 18.30 -12.74
N LEU A 313 -0.61 17.46 -11.75
CA LEU A 313 0.35 17.71 -10.67
C LEU A 313 1.73 17.12 -10.98
N LYS A 314 2.35 17.57 -12.08
CA LYS A 314 3.70 17.12 -12.44
C LYS A 314 4.70 17.44 -11.31
N GLY A 315 5.47 16.44 -10.91
CA GLY A 315 6.38 16.53 -9.77
C GLY A 315 5.77 16.04 -8.46
N TYR A 316 4.51 15.60 -8.45
CA TYR A 316 3.82 14.98 -7.32
C TYR A 316 3.46 13.52 -7.66
N SER A 317 3.20 12.72 -6.64
CA SER A 317 2.66 11.36 -6.78
C SER A 317 1.46 11.21 -5.85
N GLU A 318 0.29 11.03 -6.45
CA GLU A 318 -1.00 10.89 -5.76
C GLU A 318 -0.96 9.70 -4.81
N LYS A 319 -0.37 8.59 -5.26
CA LYS A 319 -0.19 7.39 -4.45
C LYS A 319 0.71 7.64 -3.25
N VAL A 320 1.86 8.32 -3.44
CA VAL A 320 2.80 8.59 -2.33
C VAL A 320 2.13 9.47 -1.27
N ILE A 321 1.42 10.51 -1.71
CA ILE A 321 0.68 11.41 -0.82
C ILE A 321 -0.40 10.64 -0.07
N ALA A 322 -1.20 9.83 -0.76
CA ALA A 322 -2.21 9.00 -0.11
C ALA A 322 -1.62 8.06 0.95
N CYS A 323 -0.45 7.44 0.68
CA CYS A 323 0.22 6.57 1.63
C CYS A 323 0.64 7.30 2.92
N PHE A 324 1.31 8.45 2.81
CA PHE A 324 1.76 9.17 4.01
C PHE A 324 0.60 9.84 4.74
N LEU A 325 -0.43 10.32 4.04
CA LEU A 325 -1.63 10.86 4.68
C LEU A 325 -2.33 9.81 5.54
N GLN A 326 -2.44 8.59 5.02
CA GLN A 326 -3.06 7.48 5.74
C GLN A 326 -2.19 7.00 6.91
N GLN A 327 -0.90 6.72 6.70
CA GLN A 327 -0.07 6.00 7.68
C GLN A 327 0.86 6.89 8.52
N GLY A 328 1.11 8.13 8.08
CA GLY A 328 1.89 9.14 8.79
C GLY A 328 1.04 10.22 9.45
N PHE A 329 -0.03 10.68 8.79
CA PHE A 329 -0.95 11.68 9.34
C PHE A 329 -2.24 11.06 9.92
N LEU A 330 -2.38 9.73 9.87
CA LEU A 330 -3.52 8.98 10.39
C LEU A 330 -4.88 9.46 9.83
N ASN A 331 -4.94 9.85 8.56
CA ASN A 331 -6.20 10.25 7.94
C ASN A 331 -7.03 9.00 7.58
N PRO A 332 -8.16 8.75 8.26
CA PRO A 332 -8.94 7.53 8.07
C PRO A 332 -9.72 7.51 6.75
N GLU A 333 -9.90 8.66 6.09
CA GLU A 333 -10.68 8.76 4.85
C GLU A 333 -9.80 8.71 3.58
N VAL A 334 -8.49 8.49 3.73
CA VAL A 334 -7.55 8.43 2.62
C VAL A 334 -7.14 6.99 2.32
N ILE A 335 -7.09 6.66 1.03
CA ILE A 335 -6.65 5.35 0.53
C ILE A 335 -5.72 5.50 -0.69
N PRO A 336 -4.50 4.93 -0.65
CA PRO A 336 -3.68 4.81 -1.84
C PRO A 336 -4.27 3.78 -2.81
N ILE A 337 -4.74 4.21 -3.99
CA ILE A 337 -5.16 3.30 -5.04
C ILE A 337 -3.92 2.74 -5.74
N ASP A 338 -3.61 1.47 -5.49
CA ASP A 338 -2.69 0.68 -6.30
C ASP A 338 -3.43 -0.41 -7.08
N THR A 339 -2.69 -1.27 -7.78
CA THR A 339 -3.29 -2.36 -8.55
C THR A 339 -4.17 -3.29 -7.71
N TRP A 340 -3.83 -3.54 -6.45
CA TRP A 340 -4.59 -4.45 -5.58
C TRP A 340 -5.87 -3.80 -5.10
N ILE A 341 -5.81 -2.56 -4.62
CA ILE A 341 -7.00 -1.81 -4.23
C ILE A 341 -7.94 -1.64 -5.43
N LYS A 342 -7.37 -1.24 -6.58
CA LYS A 342 -8.12 -1.04 -7.82
C LYS A 342 -8.89 -2.30 -8.22
N THR A 343 -8.18 -3.40 -8.37
CA THR A 343 -8.78 -4.65 -8.84
C THR A 343 -9.74 -5.26 -7.81
N PHE A 344 -9.55 -5.00 -6.52
CA PHE A 344 -10.51 -5.45 -5.51
C PHE A 344 -11.84 -4.73 -5.65
N TYR A 345 -11.83 -3.40 -5.83
CA TYR A 345 -13.08 -2.69 -5.99
C TYR A 345 -13.72 -2.97 -7.35
N GLU A 346 -12.93 -3.09 -8.43
CA GLU A 346 -13.45 -3.38 -9.78
C GLU A 346 -14.05 -4.78 -9.87
N PHE A 347 -13.42 -5.77 -9.24
CA PHE A 347 -13.80 -7.18 -9.39
C PHE A 347 -14.71 -7.65 -8.24
N PRO A 348 -14.22 -7.93 -7.00
CA PRO A 348 -15.08 -8.31 -5.88
C PRO A 348 -16.25 -7.37 -5.59
N LEU A 349 -16.02 -6.05 -5.52
CA LEU A 349 -17.08 -5.08 -5.20
C LEU A 349 -17.90 -4.67 -6.44
N GLY A 350 -17.39 -4.95 -7.64
CA GLY A 350 -18.04 -4.59 -8.90
C GLY A 350 -18.23 -3.07 -9.06
N ILE A 351 -17.33 -2.24 -8.56
CA ILE A 351 -17.39 -0.78 -8.66
C ILE A 351 -16.55 -0.32 -9.85
N ASP A 352 -17.14 0.48 -10.76
CA ASP A 352 -16.52 0.73 -12.07
C ASP A 352 -15.54 1.91 -12.09
N SER A 353 -15.45 2.68 -11.00
CA SER A 353 -14.58 3.87 -10.93
C SER A 353 -14.09 4.21 -9.53
N ASN A 354 -12.93 4.88 -9.46
CA ASN A 354 -12.39 5.44 -8.22
C ASN A 354 -13.40 6.36 -7.51
N ALA A 355 -14.08 7.24 -8.25
CA ALA A 355 -15.03 8.20 -7.68
C ALA A 355 -16.20 7.50 -6.99
N GLN A 356 -16.77 6.46 -7.62
CA GLN A 356 -17.82 5.65 -6.98
C GLN A 356 -17.28 4.94 -5.74
N PHE A 357 -16.09 4.34 -5.83
CA PHE A 357 -15.47 3.65 -4.69
C PHE A 357 -15.27 4.58 -3.50
N PHE A 358 -14.78 5.79 -3.73
CA PHE A 358 -14.61 6.79 -2.67
C PHE A 358 -15.93 7.23 -2.05
N ASN A 359 -16.99 7.41 -2.86
CA ASN A 359 -18.26 7.94 -2.38
C ASN A 359 -19.16 6.88 -1.70
N MET A 360 -19.07 5.61 -2.12
CA MET A 360 -19.91 4.54 -1.59
C MET A 360 -19.45 4.03 -0.22
N LEU A 361 -18.18 4.19 0.12
CA LEU A 361 -17.56 3.62 1.32
C LEU A 361 -16.97 4.72 2.20
N SER A 362 -16.85 4.49 3.51
CA SER A 362 -16.24 5.41 4.48
C SER A 362 -15.02 4.77 5.16
N LYS A 363 -14.27 5.55 5.95
CA LYS A 363 -13.07 5.09 6.67
C LYS A 363 -12.12 4.30 5.78
N LEU A 364 -11.90 4.82 4.56
CA LEU A 364 -11.18 4.14 3.48
C LEU A 364 -9.79 3.64 3.88
N GLY A 365 -9.12 4.29 4.85
CA GLY A 365 -7.85 3.85 5.38
C GLY A 365 -7.91 2.54 6.18
N LYS A 366 -8.99 2.32 6.94
CA LYS A 366 -9.23 1.02 7.59
C LYS A 366 -9.56 -0.05 6.56
N LEU A 367 -10.41 0.30 5.59
CA LEU A 367 -10.81 -0.62 4.54
C LEU A 367 -9.63 -1.07 3.66
N GLU A 368 -8.71 -0.14 3.37
CA GLU A 368 -7.45 -0.42 2.67
C GLU A 368 -6.71 -1.58 3.30
N ARG A 369 -6.57 -1.60 4.65
CA ARG A 369 -5.84 -2.67 5.32
C ARG A 369 -6.47 -4.03 5.06
N ILE A 370 -7.79 -4.13 5.09
CA ILE A 370 -8.49 -5.40 4.87
C ILE A 370 -8.31 -5.89 3.42
N ILE A 371 -8.48 -4.99 2.46
CA ILE A 371 -8.28 -5.29 1.04
C ILE A 371 -6.83 -5.66 0.76
N TRP A 372 -5.87 -4.91 1.30
CA TRP A 372 -4.45 -5.11 1.07
C TRP A 372 -3.98 -6.42 1.67
N LEU A 373 -4.34 -6.72 2.92
CA LEU A 373 -3.92 -7.95 3.61
C LEU A 373 -4.47 -9.18 2.91
N SER A 374 -5.75 -9.17 2.52
CA SER A 374 -6.35 -10.28 1.77
C SER A 374 -5.70 -10.47 0.39
N SER A 375 -5.48 -9.38 -0.34
CA SER A 375 -4.82 -9.41 -1.66
C SER A 375 -3.38 -9.90 -1.60
N GLN A 376 -2.58 -9.40 -0.64
CA GLN A 376 -1.19 -9.84 -0.47
C GLN A 376 -1.10 -11.28 0.01
N SER A 377 -1.92 -11.68 0.99
CA SER A 377 -1.92 -13.05 1.51
C SER A 377 -2.31 -14.06 0.42
N ASN A 378 -3.24 -13.68 -0.46
CA ASN A 378 -3.55 -14.45 -1.67
C ASN A 378 -2.33 -14.54 -2.59
N LYS A 379 -1.68 -13.40 -2.90
CA LYS A 379 -0.50 -13.36 -3.78
C LYS A 379 0.68 -14.21 -3.27
N THR A 380 0.92 -14.23 -1.95
CA THR A 380 1.99 -15.02 -1.32
C THR A 380 1.58 -16.48 -1.06
N ASN A 381 0.42 -16.90 -1.55
CA ASN A 381 -0.12 -18.25 -1.42
C ASN A 381 -0.29 -18.71 0.04
N MET A 382 -0.64 -17.79 0.95
CA MET A 382 -1.08 -18.19 2.28
C MET A 382 -2.29 -19.12 2.17
N LYS A 383 -2.19 -20.33 2.73
CA LYS A 383 -3.18 -21.40 2.56
C LYS A 383 -4.61 -20.94 2.75
N THR A 384 -4.87 -20.15 3.80
CA THR A 384 -6.20 -19.64 4.14
C THR A 384 -6.76 -18.67 3.09
N PHE A 385 -5.91 -17.91 2.39
CA PHE A 385 -6.32 -16.90 1.40
C PHE A 385 -6.20 -17.38 -0.04
N PHE A 386 -5.70 -18.59 -0.26
CA PHE A 386 -5.35 -19.08 -1.60
C PHE A 386 -6.55 -19.08 -2.55
N ASN A 387 -7.75 -19.38 -2.04
CA ASN A 387 -8.95 -19.59 -2.85
C ASN A 387 -9.99 -18.47 -2.78
N ILE A 388 -9.64 -17.24 -2.37
CA ILE A 388 -10.65 -16.20 -2.14
C ILE A 388 -10.69 -15.08 -3.21
N LEU A 389 -9.60 -14.84 -3.95
CA LEU A 389 -9.45 -13.65 -4.81
C LEU A 389 -8.69 -13.96 -6.11
N TRP A 390 -9.07 -15.05 -6.79
CA TRP A 390 -8.42 -15.47 -8.04
C TRP A 390 -8.50 -14.41 -9.15
N CYS A 391 -9.59 -13.64 -9.21
CA CYS A 391 -9.78 -12.56 -10.18
C CYS A 391 -8.68 -11.47 -10.13
N GLN A 392 -7.95 -11.34 -9.01
CA GLN A 392 -6.84 -10.40 -8.86
C GLN A 392 -5.47 -10.99 -9.22
N ARG A 393 -5.38 -12.24 -9.69
CA ARG A 393 -4.12 -12.85 -10.15
C ARG A 393 -3.96 -12.69 -11.67
N TYR A 394 -2.72 -12.82 -12.16
CA TYR A 394 -2.46 -12.89 -13.60
C TYR A 394 -3.10 -14.16 -14.20
N GLY A 395 -3.76 -13.99 -15.35
CA GLY A 395 -4.57 -15.03 -15.97
C GLY A 395 -3.81 -15.91 -16.94
N THR A 396 -2.80 -15.35 -17.61
CA THR A 396 -1.92 -16.09 -18.50
C THR A 396 -0.48 -15.70 -18.23
N THR A 397 0.44 -16.63 -18.50
CA THR A 397 1.87 -16.37 -18.30
C THR A 397 2.33 -15.31 -19.31
N GLY A 398 2.86 -14.20 -18.81
CA GLY A 398 3.55 -13.20 -19.64
C GLY A 398 2.68 -12.14 -20.31
N ASN A 399 1.35 -12.18 -20.24
CA ASN A 399 0.50 -11.13 -20.83
C ASN A 399 0.38 -9.86 -19.97
N GLY A 400 0.71 -9.94 -18.68
CA GLY A 400 0.60 -8.82 -17.74
C GLY A 400 -0.83 -8.39 -17.42
N GLU A 401 -1.85 -9.19 -17.76
CA GLU A 401 -3.25 -8.89 -17.49
C GLU A 401 -3.80 -9.74 -16.34
N LEU A 402 -4.56 -9.08 -15.46
CA LEU A 402 -5.25 -9.76 -14.36
C LEU A 402 -6.51 -10.45 -14.89
N ARG A 403 -6.86 -11.59 -14.27
CA ARG A 403 -7.96 -12.49 -14.68
C ARG A 403 -9.32 -11.80 -14.78
N GLY A 404 -9.57 -10.84 -13.88
CA GLY A 404 -10.90 -10.26 -13.72
C GLY A 404 -11.93 -11.27 -13.24
N ILE A 405 -13.20 -10.85 -13.18
CA ILE A 405 -14.32 -11.77 -12.96
C ILE A 405 -14.54 -12.56 -14.26
N ASN A 406 -14.28 -13.85 -14.21
CA ASN A 406 -14.51 -14.80 -15.30
C ASN A 406 -14.92 -16.18 -14.74
N PRO A 407 -15.52 -17.06 -15.57
CA PRO A 407 -16.04 -18.35 -15.10
C PRO A 407 -14.99 -19.20 -14.36
N ILE A 408 -13.75 -19.28 -14.86
CA ILE A 408 -12.68 -20.10 -14.26
C ILE A 408 -12.23 -19.50 -12.92
N SER A 409 -11.93 -18.20 -12.89
CA SER A 409 -11.47 -17.51 -11.68
C SER A 409 -12.49 -17.59 -10.54
N CYS A 410 -13.78 -17.61 -10.86
CA CYS A 410 -14.86 -17.62 -9.87
C CYS A 410 -15.30 -19.03 -9.47
N TYR A 411 -15.03 -20.05 -10.29
CA TYR A 411 -15.52 -21.42 -10.09
C TYR A 411 -15.16 -22.01 -8.72
N SER A 412 -13.88 -21.99 -8.35
CA SER A 412 -13.39 -22.49 -7.06
C SER A 412 -13.15 -21.37 -6.04
N CYS A 413 -13.63 -20.16 -6.33
CA CYS A 413 -13.51 -19.03 -5.42
C CYS A 413 -14.43 -19.23 -4.21
N GLN A 414 -13.90 -19.11 -2.99
CA GLN A 414 -14.68 -19.30 -1.77
C GLN A 414 -15.57 -18.11 -1.42
N LEU A 415 -15.25 -16.90 -1.94
CA LEU A 415 -16.09 -15.70 -1.77
C LEU A 415 -17.20 -15.58 -2.83
N LYS A 416 -17.35 -16.55 -3.74
CA LYS A 416 -18.27 -16.42 -4.89
C LYS A 416 -19.72 -16.15 -4.52
N LYS A 417 -20.18 -16.58 -3.33
CA LYS A 417 -21.57 -16.40 -2.86
C LYS A 417 -21.88 -14.95 -2.48
N SER A 418 -20.94 -14.26 -1.84
CA SER A 418 -21.09 -12.87 -1.38
C SER A 418 -20.45 -11.85 -2.33
N CYS A 419 -19.68 -12.30 -3.33
CA CYS A 419 -19.04 -11.44 -4.31
C CYS A 419 -20.05 -10.69 -5.19
N VAL A 420 -20.03 -9.36 -5.09
CA VAL A 420 -20.89 -8.46 -5.87
C VAL A 420 -20.57 -8.55 -7.36
N GLY A 421 -19.29 -8.65 -7.73
CA GLY A 421 -18.87 -8.84 -9.12
C GLY A 421 -19.44 -10.10 -9.77
N VAL A 422 -19.50 -11.21 -9.02
CA VAL A 422 -20.13 -12.46 -9.49
C VAL A 422 -21.64 -12.25 -9.70
N SER A 423 -22.31 -11.62 -8.72
CA SER A 423 -23.74 -11.32 -8.81
C SER A 423 -24.09 -10.47 -10.03
N LYS A 424 -23.27 -9.46 -10.35
CA LYS A 424 -23.43 -8.62 -11.56
C LYS A 424 -23.27 -9.40 -12.87
N LYS A 425 -22.54 -10.52 -12.89
CA LYS A 425 -22.28 -11.33 -14.09
C LYS A 425 -23.19 -12.55 -14.22
N ARG A 426 -24.08 -12.81 -13.25
CA ARG A 426 -24.87 -14.05 -13.12
C ARG A 426 -25.55 -14.51 -14.42
N PHE A 427 -26.11 -13.58 -15.20
CA PHE A 427 -26.86 -13.88 -16.42
C PHE A 427 -26.05 -13.74 -17.71
N THR A 428 -24.73 -13.55 -17.63
CA THR A 428 -23.90 -13.52 -18.85
C THR A 428 -23.76 -14.92 -19.43
N ASN A 429 -23.81 -15.03 -20.77
CA ASN A 429 -23.73 -16.30 -21.47
C ASN A 429 -22.29 -16.80 -21.58
N VAL A 430 -22.11 -18.08 -21.29
CA VAL A 430 -20.85 -18.83 -21.34
C VAL A 430 -21.02 -20.00 -22.30
N LYS A 431 -20.27 -19.99 -23.41
CA LYS A 431 -20.21 -21.12 -24.35
C LYS A 431 -19.23 -22.16 -23.82
N LEU A 432 -19.66 -23.41 -23.76
CA LEU A 432 -18.81 -24.53 -23.38
C LEU A 432 -18.30 -25.24 -24.63
N LEU A 433 -17.00 -25.53 -24.66
CA LEU A 433 -16.37 -26.35 -25.70
C LEU A 433 -15.51 -27.41 -25.02
N ASN A 434 -15.91 -28.68 -25.11
CA ASN A 434 -15.23 -29.77 -24.42
C ASN A 434 -14.36 -30.57 -25.38
N ASN A 435 -13.07 -30.73 -25.04
CA ASN A 435 -12.07 -31.40 -25.87
C ASN A 435 -11.96 -30.80 -27.30
N SER A 436 -12.30 -29.53 -27.48
CA SER A 436 -12.26 -28.82 -28.76
C SER A 436 -10.91 -28.10 -28.96
N SER A 437 -10.54 -27.86 -30.21
CA SER A 437 -9.39 -27.01 -30.56
C SER A 437 -9.71 -25.52 -30.31
N GLU A 438 -8.67 -24.69 -30.31
CA GLU A 438 -8.79 -23.22 -30.22
C GLU A 438 -9.07 -22.57 -31.56
N GLU A 439 -9.23 -23.38 -32.61
CA GLU A 439 -9.59 -22.92 -33.94
C GLU A 439 -11.03 -22.37 -33.92
N ASP A 440 -11.29 -21.32 -34.70
CA ASP A 440 -12.62 -20.71 -34.88
C ASP A 440 -13.25 -19.97 -33.68
N LEU A 441 -12.55 -19.79 -32.55
CA LEU A 441 -13.10 -19.05 -31.40
C LEU A 441 -13.57 -17.63 -31.75
N SER A 442 -12.82 -16.93 -32.61
CA SER A 442 -13.20 -15.59 -33.08
C SER A 442 -14.47 -15.63 -33.94
N THR A 443 -14.64 -16.67 -34.76
CA THR A 443 -15.83 -16.89 -35.59
C THR A 443 -17.06 -17.10 -34.71
N ILE A 444 -16.94 -17.91 -33.64
CA ILE A 444 -18.03 -18.10 -32.67
C ILE A 444 -18.46 -16.77 -32.05
N PHE A 445 -17.53 -15.92 -31.64
CA PHE A 445 -17.85 -14.59 -31.11
C PHE A 445 -18.47 -13.63 -32.13
N ALA A 446 -18.17 -13.81 -33.42
CA ALA A 446 -18.75 -13.02 -34.51
C ALA A 446 -20.19 -13.45 -34.81
N GLU A 447 -20.45 -14.76 -34.86
CA GLU A 447 -21.76 -15.33 -35.14
C GLU A 447 -22.74 -15.19 -33.96
N LYS A 448 -22.22 -15.19 -32.74
CA LYS A 448 -23.01 -15.20 -31.49
C LYS A 448 -22.59 -14.05 -30.57
N PRO A 449 -23.00 -12.80 -30.88
CA PRO A 449 -22.55 -11.62 -30.16
C PRO A 449 -23.02 -11.53 -28.71
N GLU A 450 -24.01 -12.33 -28.31
CA GLU A 450 -24.53 -12.48 -26.96
C GLU A 450 -23.62 -13.31 -26.03
N ILE A 451 -22.67 -14.08 -26.57
CA ILE A 451 -21.70 -14.83 -25.78
C ILE A 451 -20.66 -13.88 -25.21
N ALA A 452 -20.57 -13.83 -23.87
CA ALA A 452 -19.56 -13.04 -23.18
C ALA A 452 -18.25 -13.82 -23.00
N TYR A 453 -18.34 -15.13 -22.77
CA TYR A 453 -17.20 -15.99 -22.50
C TYR A 453 -17.28 -17.29 -23.32
N ILE A 454 -16.12 -17.75 -23.80
CA ILE A 454 -15.96 -19.13 -24.27
C ILE A 454 -15.02 -19.86 -23.31
N CYS A 455 -15.49 -20.97 -22.73
CA CYS A 455 -14.72 -21.80 -21.82
C CYS A 455 -14.36 -23.14 -22.47
N LEU A 456 -13.06 -23.37 -22.63
CA LEU A 456 -12.55 -24.67 -23.07
C LEU A 456 -12.41 -25.59 -21.86
N LEU A 457 -12.99 -26.77 -22.01
CA LEU A 457 -12.99 -27.84 -21.03
C LEU A 457 -12.15 -29.00 -21.55
N ASN A 458 -11.45 -29.68 -20.65
CA ASN A 458 -10.80 -30.96 -20.94
C ASN A 458 -11.46 -32.03 -20.06
N ASN A 459 -12.11 -33.00 -20.69
CA ASN A 459 -12.92 -34.03 -20.02
C ASN A 459 -13.93 -33.42 -19.03
N GLY A 460 -14.54 -32.29 -19.41
CA GLY A 460 -15.53 -31.55 -18.62
C GLY A 460 -14.95 -30.69 -17.49
N VAL A 461 -13.63 -30.67 -17.30
CA VAL A 461 -12.95 -29.80 -16.33
C VAL A 461 -12.56 -28.48 -16.99
N PRO A 462 -12.91 -27.30 -16.44
CA PRO A 462 -12.51 -26.02 -17.00
C PRO A 462 -11.00 -25.84 -17.08
N LYS A 463 -10.50 -25.38 -18.24
CA LYS A 463 -9.07 -25.16 -18.49
C LYS A 463 -8.73 -23.77 -18.99
N LYS A 464 -9.48 -23.25 -19.97
CA LYS A 464 -9.19 -21.93 -20.57
C LYS A 464 -10.45 -21.11 -20.71
N CYS A 465 -10.32 -19.80 -20.56
CA CYS A 465 -11.41 -18.84 -20.70
C CYS A 465 -11.01 -17.72 -21.66
N TYR A 466 -11.87 -17.48 -22.64
CA TYR A 466 -11.69 -16.46 -23.67
C TYR A 466 -12.79 -15.41 -23.59
N ILE A 467 -12.46 -14.17 -23.95
CA ILE A 467 -13.41 -13.08 -24.19
C ILE A 467 -13.19 -12.48 -25.58
N ARG A 468 -14.19 -11.76 -26.08
CA ARG A 468 -14.03 -10.92 -27.28
C ARG A 468 -13.31 -9.62 -26.94
N LYS A 469 -12.16 -9.34 -27.56
CA LYS A 469 -11.53 -8.00 -27.59
C LYS A 469 -11.23 -7.62 -29.04
N ARG A 470 -11.72 -6.45 -29.49
CA ARG A 470 -11.48 -5.93 -30.85
C ARG A 470 -11.68 -7.00 -31.93
N ASP A 471 -12.82 -7.69 -31.84
CA ASP A 471 -13.25 -8.75 -32.77
C ASP A 471 -12.42 -10.03 -32.80
N ALA A 472 -11.46 -10.20 -31.87
CA ALA A 472 -10.70 -11.42 -31.70
C ALA A 472 -11.01 -12.11 -30.36
N ALA A 473 -11.00 -13.45 -30.38
CA ALA A 473 -10.95 -14.24 -29.16
C ALA A 473 -9.62 -14.02 -28.45
N THR A 474 -9.66 -13.53 -27.20
CA THR A 474 -8.50 -13.28 -26.36
C THR A 474 -8.56 -14.15 -25.11
N LEU A 475 -7.51 -14.93 -24.88
CA LEU A 475 -7.35 -15.72 -23.67
C LEU A 475 -7.16 -14.79 -22.46
N VAL A 476 -8.00 -14.96 -21.43
CA VAL A 476 -7.95 -14.15 -20.19
C VAL A 476 -7.68 -14.95 -18.94
N ASP A 477 -7.87 -16.27 -18.99
CA ASP A 477 -7.52 -17.17 -17.89
C ASP A 477 -7.15 -18.54 -18.42
N GLU A 478 -6.02 -19.07 -17.98
CA GLU A 478 -5.59 -20.45 -18.20
C GLU A 478 -5.27 -21.09 -16.85
N PHE A 479 -5.83 -22.27 -16.65
CA PHE A 479 -5.70 -22.99 -15.40
C PHE A 479 -4.54 -24.01 -15.43
N SER A 480 -3.58 -23.86 -14.50
CA SER A 480 -2.34 -24.65 -14.45
C SER A 480 -2.40 -26.00 -13.70
N GLY A 481 -3.59 -26.48 -13.30
CA GLY A 481 -3.77 -27.82 -12.72
C GLY A 481 -3.86 -27.92 -11.18
N TYR A 482 -3.43 -26.92 -10.42
CA TYR A 482 -3.34 -26.96 -8.94
C TYR A 482 -4.65 -26.91 -8.11
N ILE A 483 -5.82 -26.79 -8.73
CA ILE A 483 -7.10 -26.41 -8.10
C ILE A 483 -8.23 -27.18 -8.76
N LEU A 484 -8.28 -27.13 -10.09
CA LEU A 484 -9.26 -27.85 -10.89
C LEU A 484 -8.69 -29.20 -11.31
N THR A 485 -9.15 -30.21 -10.58
CA THR A 485 -8.88 -31.63 -10.83
C THR A 485 -10.08 -32.27 -11.53
N ALA A 486 -10.03 -33.59 -11.76
CA ALA A 486 -11.19 -34.35 -12.24
C ALA A 486 -12.42 -34.23 -11.32
N GLN A 487 -12.23 -33.91 -10.04
CA GLN A 487 -13.34 -33.68 -9.09
C GLN A 487 -14.10 -32.39 -9.36
N ASN A 488 -13.53 -31.49 -10.16
CA ASN A 488 -14.11 -30.20 -10.53
C ASN A 488 -14.77 -30.24 -11.92
N LYS A 489 -15.07 -31.44 -12.42
CA LYS A 489 -15.84 -31.62 -13.66
C LYS A 489 -17.22 -30.97 -13.49
N LEU A 490 -17.64 -30.20 -14.49
CA LEU A 490 -19.02 -29.72 -14.59
C LEU A 490 -19.98 -30.92 -14.65
N SER A 491 -21.19 -30.76 -14.12
CA SER A 491 -22.20 -31.81 -14.20
C SER A 491 -22.55 -32.14 -15.65
N ASP A 492 -22.84 -33.41 -15.93
CA ASP A 492 -23.14 -33.85 -17.29
C ASP A 492 -24.34 -33.09 -17.90
N ASP A 493 -25.36 -32.77 -17.09
CA ASP A 493 -26.49 -31.93 -17.50
C ASP A 493 -26.07 -30.55 -18.05
N LEU A 494 -25.03 -29.93 -17.48
CA LEU A 494 -24.51 -28.65 -17.95
C LEU A 494 -23.61 -28.83 -19.17
N LEU A 495 -22.85 -29.93 -19.25
CA LEU A 495 -22.03 -30.24 -20.42
C LEU A 495 -22.88 -30.51 -21.68
N HIS A 496 -24.12 -30.99 -21.51
CA HIS A 496 -25.09 -31.10 -22.60
C HIS A 496 -25.68 -29.76 -23.03
N LYS A 497 -25.62 -28.73 -22.16
CA LYS A 497 -26.00 -27.37 -22.52
C LYS A 497 -24.82 -26.70 -23.23
N ASP A 498 -24.95 -26.61 -24.54
CA ASP A 498 -24.01 -25.93 -25.43
C ASP A 498 -23.60 -24.52 -24.95
N THR A 499 -24.53 -23.79 -24.35
CA THR A 499 -24.33 -22.47 -23.73
C THR A 499 -25.08 -22.46 -22.40
N ILE A 500 -24.43 -21.96 -21.35
CA ILE A 500 -24.98 -21.83 -20.01
C ILE A 500 -24.80 -20.41 -19.50
N THR A 501 -25.46 -20.08 -18.40
CA THR A 501 -25.23 -18.82 -17.68
C THR A 501 -23.97 -18.91 -16.81
N PHE A 502 -23.38 -17.74 -16.52
CA PHE A 502 -22.26 -17.62 -15.59
C PHE A 502 -22.59 -18.18 -14.20
N GLU A 503 -23.83 -17.98 -13.73
CA GLU A 503 -24.32 -18.53 -12.47
C GLU A 503 -24.34 -20.06 -12.49
N GLU A 504 -24.91 -20.67 -13.54
CA GLU A 504 -24.90 -22.12 -13.71
C GLU A 504 -23.47 -22.67 -13.71
N PHE A 505 -22.53 -21.97 -14.37
CA PHE A 505 -21.12 -22.35 -14.38
C PHE A 505 -20.51 -22.29 -12.98
N VAL A 506 -20.55 -21.13 -12.33
CA VAL A 506 -19.81 -20.87 -11.08
C VAL A 506 -20.38 -21.62 -9.88
N PHE A 507 -21.69 -21.86 -9.87
CA PHE A 507 -22.40 -22.55 -8.79
C PHE A 507 -22.77 -23.99 -9.11
N SER A 508 -22.26 -24.57 -10.22
CA SER A 508 -22.48 -25.98 -10.51
C SER A 508 -22.00 -26.84 -9.34
N LYS A 509 -22.83 -27.79 -8.92
CA LYS A 509 -22.47 -28.75 -7.87
C LYS A 509 -21.41 -29.70 -8.44
N ASN A 510 -20.23 -29.72 -7.82
CA ASN A 510 -19.27 -30.80 -8.06
C ASN A 510 -19.86 -32.10 -7.53
N ILE A 511 -19.86 -33.16 -8.35
CA ILE A 511 -20.57 -34.41 -8.07
C ILE A 511 -20.05 -35.15 -6.81
N ASN A 512 -18.88 -34.80 -6.25
CA ASN A 512 -18.26 -35.57 -5.16
C ASN A 512 -17.75 -34.73 -3.97
N LEU A 513 -18.66 -34.07 -3.24
CA LEU A 513 -18.41 -33.68 -1.84
C LEU A 513 -19.53 -34.27 -0.97
N LYS A 514 -19.37 -35.54 -0.62
CA LYS A 514 -19.95 -36.13 0.59
C LYS A 514 -18.85 -36.33 1.60
#